data_AF-A0A2E2ITY7-F1
#
_entry.id   AF-A0A2E2ITY7-F1
#
_cell.length_a   1.000
_cell.length_b   1.000
_cell.length_c   1.000
_cell.angle_alpha   90.00
_cell.angle_beta   90.00
_cell.angle_gamma   90.00
#
_symmetry.space_group_name_H-M   'P 1'
#
loop_
_entity.id
_entity.type
_entity.pdbx_description
1 polymer ?
#
loop_
_entity_poly.entity_id
_entity_poly.type
_entity_poly.pdbx_seq_one_letter_code
_entity_poly.pdbx_strand_id
1 'polypeptide(L)'
;MSERQSDRKGDRFIPPGTSVCIPWVDEDGNPAPEYGIMIHCWFDESMGVHDCFFASFGSALPNGDPQEKPAVLRYTASSFESLSD
;
A
#
# COMPACT_ATOMS: atom_id res chain seq x y z
N MET A 1 -14.28 22.48 -16.45
CA MET A 1 -14.26 22.19 -15.01
C MET A 1 -13.12 21.23 -14.78
N SER A 2 -12.23 21.57 -13.86
CA SER A 2 -10.87 21.04 -13.73
C SER A 2 -10.85 19.52 -13.59
N GLU A 3 -10.21 18.86 -14.54
CA GLU A 3 -9.60 17.54 -14.37
C GLU A 3 -8.67 17.65 -13.16
N ARG A 4 -9.09 17.13 -12.01
CA ARG A 4 -8.14 16.85 -10.92
C ARG A 4 -7.36 15.64 -11.38
N GLN A 5 -6.26 15.94 -12.04
CA GLN A 5 -5.05 15.14 -12.14
C GLN A 5 -4.98 14.16 -10.95
N SER A 6 -5.48 12.94 -11.16
CA SER A 6 -5.04 11.78 -10.41
C SER A 6 -3.55 11.71 -10.73
N ASP A 7 -2.74 12.14 -9.75
CA ASP A 7 -1.31 11.91 -9.76
C ASP A 7 -1.13 10.44 -10.16
N ARG A 8 -0.50 10.19 -11.30
CA ARG A 8 -0.08 8.84 -11.66
C ARG A 8 0.91 8.44 -10.57
N LYS A 9 0.43 7.78 -9.51
CA LYS A 9 1.25 7.05 -8.54
C LYS A 9 1.87 5.90 -9.32
N GLY A 10 2.95 6.23 -10.03
CA GLY A 10 3.66 5.32 -10.90
C GLY A 10 4.37 4.26 -10.10
N ASP A 11 4.70 3.17 -10.79
CA ASP A 11 5.61 2.16 -10.30
C ASP A 11 6.92 2.81 -9.81
N ARG A 12 7.27 2.58 -8.54
CA ARG A 12 8.44 3.17 -7.89
C ARG A 12 8.86 2.37 -6.68
N PHE A 13 10.13 2.47 -6.31
CA PHE A 13 10.60 1.93 -5.03
C PHE A 13 9.91 2.62 -3.86
N ILE A 14 9.39 1.83 -2.92
CA ILE A 14 8.83 2.30 -1.65
C ILE A 14 9.76 1.83 -0.52
N PRO A 15 10.35 2.76 0.27
CA PRO A 15 11.26 2.38 1.36
C PRO A 15 10.58 1.53 2.43
N PRO A 16 11.27 0.54 3.02
CA PRO A 16 10.81 -0.14 4.23
C PRO A 16 10.47 0.84 5.36
N GLY A 17 9.44 0.52 6.14
CA GLY A 17 8.93 1.38 7.22
C GLY A 17 7.94 2.46 6.75
N THR A 18 7.72 2.61 5.45
CA THR A 18 6.73 3.57 4.93
C THR A 18 5.32 3.12 5.24
N SER A 19 4.51 3.98 5.84
CA SER A 19 3.07 3.81 5.99
C SER A 19 2.38 3.90 4.63
N VAL A 20 1.58 2.88 4.30
CA VAL A 20 0.89 2.77 3.00
C VAL A 20 -0.57 2.37 3.19
N CYS A 21 -1.36 2.66 2.17
CA CYS A 21 -2.76 2.26 2.04
C CYS A 21 -2.98 1.64 0.66
N ILE A 22 -3.76 0.57 0.57
CA ILE A 22 -4.35 0.10 -0.68
C ILE A 22 -5.79 0.60 -0.73
N PRO A 23 -6.15 1.44 -1.72
CA PRO A 23 -7.50 1.99 -1.83
C PRO A 23 -8.45 0.94 -2.43
N TRP A 24 -8.99 0.07 -1.57
CA TRP A 24 -10.00 -0.91 -1.94
C TRP A 24 -11.43 -0.37 -1.80
N VAL A 25 -12.34 -1.01 -2.53
CA VAL A 25 -13.80 -0.88 -2.37
C VAL A 25 -14.37 -2.25 -2.03
N ASP A 26 -15.37 -2.29 -1.14
CA ASP A 26 -16.07 -3.52 -0.80
C ASP A 26 -17.10 -3.93 -1.88
N GLU A 27 -17.79 -5.05 -1.67
CA GLU A 27 -18.80 -5.59 -2.60
C GLU A 27 -19.99 -4.64 -2.84
N ASP A 28 -20.27 -3.76 -1.87
CA ASP A 28 -21.33 -2.76 -1.93
C ASP A 28 -20.85 -1.43 -2.55
N GLY A 29 -19.57 -1.35 -2.93
CA GLY A 29 -18.94 -0.17 -3.51
C GLY A 29 -18.55 0.91 -2.50
N ASN A 30 -18.55 0.60 -1.20
CA ASN A 30 -18.07 1.53 -0.18
C ASN A 30 -16.54 1.48 -0.07
N PRO A 31 -15.87 2.60 0.29
CA PRO A 31 -14.44 2.59 0.55
C PRO A 31 -14.09 1.65 1.70
N ALA A 32 -13.20 0.70 1.44
CA ALA A 32 -12.70 -0.28 2.41
C ALA A 32 -11.17 -0.38 2.36
N PRO A 33 -10.43 0.73 2.54
CA PRO A 33 -8.99 0.76 2.39
C PRO A 33 -8.27 -0.19 3.35
N GLU A 34 -7.17 -0.77 2.88
CA GLU A 34 -6.29 -1.62 3.67
C GLU A 34 -5.00 -0.89 4.01
N TYR A 35 -4.71 -0.74 5.30
CA TYR A 35 -3.58 0.01 5.83
C TYR A 35 -2.45 -0.93 6.23
N GLY A 36 -1.22 -0.48 6.03
CA GLY A 36 -0.06 -1.29 6.33
C GLY A 36 1.26 -0.55 6.33
N ILE A 37 2.31 -1.31 6.63
CA ILE A 37 3.70 -0.83 6.64
C ILE A 37 4.51 -1.61 5.62
N MET A 38 5.27 -0.89 4.79
CA MET A 38 6.16 -1.49 3.81
C MET A 38 7.28 -2.28 4.49
N ILE A 39 7.47 -3.56 4.13
CA ILE A 39 8.54 -4.41 4.68
C ILE A 39 9.73 -4.44 3.74
N HIS A 40 9.47 -4.69 2.46
CA HIS A 40 10.51 -4.81 1.45
C HIS A 40 9.92 -4.50 0.08
N CYS A 41 10.65 -3.76 -0.74
CA CYS A 41 10.28 -3.54 -2.13
C CYS A 41 11.54 -3.62 -3.00
N TRP A 42 11.42 -4.19 -4.19
CA TRP A 42 12.54 -4.36 -5.12
C TRP A 42 12.04 -4.27 -6.56
N PHE A 43 12.93 -3.88 -7.48
CA PHE A 43 12.60 -3.94 -8.91
C PHE A 43 12.68 -5.41 -9.38
N ASP A 44 11.57 -5.95 -9.86
CA ASP A 44 11.48 -7.28 -10.45
C ASP A 44 11.65 -7.17 -11.97
N GLU A 45 12.83 -7.53 -12.48
CA GLU A 45 13.16 -7.43 -13.90
C GLU A 45 12.24 -8.29 -14.79
N SER A 46 11.69 -9.39 -14.27
CA SER A 46 10.82 -10.27 -15.05
C SER A 46 9.44 -9.66 -15.32
N MET A 47 8.99 -8.80 -14.40
CA MET A 47 7.70 -8.11 -14.50
C MET A 47 7.86 -6.65 -14.94
N GLY A 48 9.07 -6.09 -14.87
CA GLY A 48 9.35 -4.70 -15.20
C GLY A 48 8.69 -3.70 -14.24
N VAL A 49 8.46 -4.11 -12.99
CA VAL A 49 7.79 -3.31 -11.94
C VAL A 49 8.51 -3.46 -10.61
N HIS A 50 8.27 -2.53 -9.70
CA HIS A 50 8.61 -2.68 -8.29
C HIS A 50 7.59 -3.58 -7.62
N ASP A 51 8.06 -4.70 -7.10
CA ASP A 51 7.26 -5.64 -6.34
C ASP A 51 7.58 -5.49 -4.86
N CYS A 52 6.55 -5.53 -4.03
CA CYS A 52 6.64 -5.15 -2.64
C CYS A 52 5.93 -6.14 -1.71
N PHE A 53 6.56 -6.47 -0.58
CA PHE A 53 5.94 -7.06 0.59
C PHE A 53 5.55 -5.97 1.60
N PHE A 54 4.30 -6.02 2.09
CA PHE A 54 3.84 -5.13 3.15
C PHE A 54 3.12 -5.91 4.25
N ALA A 55 3.19 -5.39 5.49
CA ALA A 55 2.44 -5.88 6.64
C ALA A 55 1.08 -5.19 6.67
N SER A 56 0.00 -5.94 6.49
CA SER A 56 -1.37 -5.45 6.58
C SER A 56 -1.88 -5.46 8.02
N PHE A 57 -2.56 -4.37 8.40
CA PHE A 57 -3.26 -4.18 9.67
C PHE A 57 -4.78 -3.98 9.49
N GLY A 58 -5.30 -4.19 8.28
CA GLY A 58 -6.73 -4.04 7.99
C GLY A 58 -7.14 -2.56 7.88
N SER A 59 -8.19 -2.15 8.58
CA SER A 59 -8.84 -0.85 8.38
C SER A 59 -8.13 0.34 9.04
N ALA A 60 -7.06 0.13 9.80
CA ALA A 60 -6.25 1.20 10.39
C ALA A 60 -4.83 0.70 10.74
N LEU A 61 -3.89 1.63 10.85
CA LEU A 61 -2.58 1.35 11.45
C LEU A 61 -2.72 1.18 12.97
N PRO A 62 -1.94 0.28 13.61
CA PRO A 62 -1.96 0.10 15.05
C PRO A 62 -1.36 1.32 15.76
N ASN A 63 -1.92 1.67 16.93
CA ASN A 63 -1.30 2.62 17.84
C ASN A 63 -0.28 1.88 18.71
N GLY A 64 1.01 1.97 18.34
CA GLY A 64 2.10 1.26 19.00
C GLY A 64 2.27 -0.15 18.47
N ASP A 65 2.73 -1.08 19.31
CA ASP A 65 2.98 -2.46 18.90
C ASP A 65 1.65 -3.17 18.56
N PRO A 66 1.58 -3.86 17.41
CA PRO A 66 0.38 -4.58 17.02
C PRO A 66 0.11 -5.74 18.00
N GLN A 67 -1.14 -5.85 18.46
CA GLN A 67 -1.57 -6.92 19.36
C GLN A 67 -1.58 -8.30 18.68
N GLU A 68 -1.75 -8.32 17.35
CA GLU A 68 -1.79 -9.52 16.54
C GLU A 68 -0.69 -9.48 15.47
N LYS A 69 -0.22 -10.66 15.04
CA LYS A 69 0.75 -10.77 13.97
C LYS A 69 0.10 -10.28 12.66
N PRO A 70 0.67 -9.28 11.96
CA PRO A 70 0.11 -8.82 10.70
C PRO A 70 0.25 -9.88 9.61
N ALA A 71 -0.70 -9.87 8.67
CA ALA A 71 -0.57 -10.61 7.42
C ALA A 71 0.49 -9.94 6.54
N VAL A 72 1.39 -10.72 5.95
CA VAL A 72 2.37 -10.20 4.99
C VAL A 72 1.90 -10.56 3.59
N LEU A 73 1.64 -9.54 2.77
CA LEU A 73 1.09 -9.69 1.43
C LEU A 73 2.05 -9.10 0.40
N ARG A 74 1.98 -9.61 -0.84
CA ARG A 74 2.83 -9.20 -1.97
C ARG A 74 1.99 -8.48 -3.02
N TYR A 75 2.38 -7.26 -3.38
CA TYR A 75 1.73 -6.44 -4.39
C TYR A 75 2.75 -5.57 -5.12
N THR A 76 2.42 -5.16 -6.35
CA THR A 76 3.18 -4.15 -7.08
C THR A 76 3.11 -2.79 -6.38
N ALA A 77 4.17 -1.98 -6.48
CA ALA A 77 4.25 -0.65 -5.87
C ALA A 77 3.10 0.29 -6.31
N SER A 78 2.62 0.13 -7.54
CA SER A 78 1.48 0.88 -8.10
C SER A 78 0.15 0.62 -7.39
N SER A 79 0.04 -0.42 -6.56
CA SER A 79 -1.15 -0.70 -5.76
C SER A 79 -1.26 0.20 -4.53
N PHE A 80 -0.17 0.89 -4.15
CA PHE A 80 -0.08 1.58 -2.88
C PHE A 80 -0.17 3.09 -2.98
N GLU A 81 -0.80 3.64 -1.97
CA GLU A 81 -0.78 5.03 -1.61
C GLU A 81 0.11 5.26 -0.40
N SER A 82 1.22 5.98 -0.55
CA SER A 82 2.00 6.44 0.61
C SER A 82 1.16 7.41 1.44
N LEU A 83 1.09 7.14 2.73
CA LEU A 83 0.52 8.03 3.72
C LEU A 83 1.67 8.91 4.22
N SER A 84 1.71 10.15 3.76
CA SER A 84 2.57 11.16 4.39
C SER A 84 1.97 11.53 5.74
N ASP A 85 2.82 11.66 6.76
CA ASP A 85 2.48 12.38 7.99
C ASP A 85 2.14 13.86 7.72
#